data_AF-A0A7X8BWM3-F1
#
_entry.id   AF-A0A7X8BWM3-F1
#
_cell.length_a   1.000
_cell.length_b   1.000
_cell.length_c   1.000
_cell.angle_alpha   90.00
_cell.angle_beta   90.00
_cell.angle_gamma   90.00
#
_symmetry.space_group_name_H-M   'P 1'
#
loop_
_entity.id
_entity.type
_entity.pdbx_description
1 polymer ?
#
loop_
_entity_poly.entity_id
_entity_poly.type
_entity_poly.pdbx_seq_one_letter_code
_entity_poly.pdbx_strand_id
1 'polypeptide(L)'
;MKKDFSVAYLLFSFVIGIITAISVFTFIPQGLKTGVVSNAAFFFFVTYLFGILLIVFLEKARQQATGLILSLVFLKMIVAVVYFLLVFKRYDEMLIYFTFSFFISYLIFTTFEVAFIVRKLNKKQ
;
A
#
# COMPACT_ATOMS: atom_id res chain seq x y z
N MET A 1 -16.24 19.05 5.18
CA MET A 1 -15.81 17.91 4.32
C MET A 1 -14.31 17.57 4.40
N LYS A 2 -13.67 17.60 5.59
CA LYS A 2 -12.25 17.18 5.75
C LYS A 2 -12.08 15.69 6.13
N LYS A 3 -13.11 15.09 6.77
CA LYS A 3 -13.11 13.71 7.26
C LYS A 3 -13.43 12.68 6.17
N ASP A 4 -14.28 13.05 5.21
CA ASP A 4 -14.85 12.11 4.23
C ASP A 4 -13.79 11.41 3.37
N PHE A 5 -12.73 12.13 2.97
CA PHE A 5 -11.72 11.58 2.07
C PHE A 5 -10.66 10.73 2.78
N SER A 6 -10.27 11.08 4.01
CA SER A 6 -9.39 10.22 4.83
C SER A 6 -10.09 8.93 5.23
N VAL A 7 -11.38 9.01 5.56
CA VAL A 7 -12.21 7.84 5.86
C VAL A 7 -12.38 6.97 4.61
N ALA A 8 -12.65 7.58 3.44
CA ALA A 8 -12.71 6.85 2.17
C ALA A 8 -11.39 6.13 1.84
N TYR A 9 -10.24 6.76 2.10
CA TYR A 9 -8.93 6.13 1.92
C TYR A 9 -8.72 4.92 2.83
N LEU A 10 -9.05 5.04 4.12
CA LEU A 10 -8.96 3.93 5.07
C LEU A 10 -9.93 2.79 4.68
N LEU A 11 -11.17 3.11 4.34
CA LEU A 11 -12.15 2.11 3.88
C LEU A 11 -11.68 1.41 2.61
N PHE A 12 -11.17 2.15 1.63
CA PHE A 12 -10.61 1.59 0.41
C PHE A 12 -9.43 0.65 0.68
N SER A 13 -8.52 1.09 1.56
CA SER A 13 -7.38 0.30 2.03
C SER A 13 -7.80 -1.03 2.65
N PHE A 14 -8.86 -0.98 3.47
CA PHE A 14 -9.43 -2.14 4.13
C PHE A 14 -10.07 -3.12 3.12
N VAL A 15 -10.83 -2.60 2.15
CA VAL A 15 -11.45 -3.42 1.10
C VAL A 15 -10.40 -4.15 0.26
N ILE A 16 -9.31 -3.50 -0.15
CA ILE A 16 -8.23 -4.16 -0.87
C ILE A 16 -7.59 -5.27 -0.03
N GLY A 17 -7.41 -5.03 1.28
CA GLY A 17 -6.92 -6.05 2.21
C GLY A 17 -7.81 -7.30 2.23
N ILE A 18 -9.13 -7.11 2.31
CA ILE A 18 -10.12 -8.22 2.28
C ILE A 18 -10.04 -8.98 0.95
N ILE A 19 -10.07 -8.27 -0.18
CA ILE A 19 -10.01 -8.89 -1.52
C ILE A 19 -8.75 -9.74 -1.63
N THR A 20 -7.62 -9.20 -1.19
CA THR A 20 -6.34 -9.89 -1.25
C THR A 20 -6.32 -11.13 -0.33
N ALA A 21 -6.89 -11.03 0.87
CA ALA A 21 -7.04 -12.19 1.76
C ALA A 21 -7.91 -13.29 1.14
N ILE A 22 -9.05 -12.94 0.53
CA ILE A 22 -9.92 -13.90 -0.17
C ILE A 22 -9.17 -14.58 -1.32
N SER A 23 -8.40 -13.82 -2.11
CA SER A 23 -7.57 -14.37 -3.19
C SER A 23 -6.53 -15.35 -2.65
N VAL A 24 -5.87 -15.04 -1.53
CA VAL A 24 -4.93 -15.96 -0.88
C VAL A 24 -5.61 -17.26 -0.48
N PHE A 25 -6.75 -17.19 0.22
CA PHE A 25 -7.43 -18.36 0.74
C PHE A 25 -7.98 -19.27 -0.37
N THR A 26 -8.38 -18.69 -1.50
CA THR A 26 -8.98 -19.40 -2.64
C THR A 26 -7.93 -20.03 -3.55
N PHE A 27 -6.85 -19.32 -3.88
CA PHE A 27 -5.95 -19.71 -4.98
C PHE A 27 -4.61 -20.30 -4.54
N ILE A 28 -4.23 -20.20 -3.26
CA ILE A 28 -2.89 -20.63 -2.79
C ILE A 28 -2.96 -22.03 -2.16
N PRO A 29 -2.04 -22.96 -2.49
CA PRO A 29 -1.99 -24.28 -1.84
C PRO A 29 -1.76 -24.19 -0.33
N GLN A 30 -2.35 -25.09 0.46
CA GLN A 30 -2.27 -25.04 1.94
C GLN A 30 -0.83 -24.95 2.48
N GLY A 31 0.13 -25.66 1.88
CA GLY A 31 1.53 -25.63 2.31
C GLY A 31 2.22 -24.26 2.17
N LEU A 32 1.68 -23.37 1.35
CA LEU A 32 2.21 -22.02 1.11
C LEU A 32 1.32 -20.92 1.72
N LYS A 33 0.06 -21.23 2.08
CA LYS A 33 -0.91 -20.26 2.60
C LYS A 33 -0.37 -19.47 3.78
N THR A 34 0.23 -20.12 4.77
CA THR A 34 0.66 -19.43 5.99
C THR A 34 1.70 -18.36 5.70
N GLY A 35 2.75 -18.68 4.92
CA GLY A 35 3.79 -17.71 4.55
C GLY A 35 3.24 -16.56 3.71
N VAL A 36 2.36 -16.88 2.77
CA VAL A 36 1.70 -15.93 1.87
C VAL A 36 0.73 -15.01 2.62
N VAL A 37 -0.11 -15.54 3.52
CA VAL A 37 -1.01 -14.76 4.40
C VAL A 37 -0.22 -13.89 5.36
N SER A 38 0.86 -14.39 5.97
CA SER A 38 1.68 -13.59 6.88
C SER A 38 2.36 -12.43 6.16
N ASN A 39 2.89 -12.67 4.94
CA ASN A 39 3.52 -11.64 4.13
C ASN A 39 2.50 -10.60 3.65
N ALA A 40 1.31 -11.07 3.23
CA ALA A 40 0.16 -10.25 2.90
C ALA A 40 -0.27 -9.34 4.06
N ALA A 41 -0.51 -9.93 5.22
CA ALA A 41 -0.96 -9.23 6.41
C ALA A 41 0.09 -8.21 6.87
N PHE A 42 1.37 -8.57 6.87
CA PHE A 42 2.46 -7.66 7.20
C PHE A 42 2.52 -6.49 6.23
N PHE A 43 2.46 -6.76 4.92
CA PHE A 43 2.48 -5.74 3.90
C PHE A 43 1.31 -4.75 4.03
N PHE A 44 0.08 -5.25 4.19
CA PHE A 44 -1.08 -4.39 4.40
C PHE A 44 -1.00 -3.63 5.71
N PHE A 45 -0.55 -4.25 6.79
CA PHE A 45 -0.37 -3.59 8.09
C PHE A 45 0.62 -2.43 8.00
N VAL A 46 1.81 -2.66 7.43
CA VAL A 46 2.82 -1.60 7.22
C VAL A 46 2.28 -0.50 6.32
N THR A 47 1.58 -0.86 5.25
CA THR A 47 0.99 0.09 4.31
C THR A 47 -0.09 0.95 4.96
N TYR A 48 -0.94 0.35 5.81
CA TYR A 48 -1.98 1.03 6.58
C TYR A 48 -1.39 1.99 7.62
N LEU A 49 -0.38 1.51 8.37
CA LEU A 49 0.32 2.32 9.36
C LEU A 49 0.98 3.53 8.70
N PHE A 50 1.62 3.34 7.55
CA PHE A 50 2.22 4.42 6.78
C PHE A 50 1.17 5.42 6.31
N GLY A 51 0.01 4.95 5.82
CA GLY A 51 -1.11 5.80 5.44
C GLY A 51 -1.65 6.66 6.59
N ILE A 52 -1.83 6.07 7.78
CA ILE A 52 -2.25 6.80 8.99
C ILE A 52 -1.20 7.85 9.38
N LEU A 53 0.08 7.45 9.45
CA LEU A 53 1.17 8.36 9.78
C LEU A 53 1.23 9.53 8.79
N LEU A 54 1.12 9.24 7.50
CA LEU A 54 1.12 10.24 6.44
C LEU A 54 -0.05 11.23 6.58
N ILE A 55 -1.26 10.76 6.92
CA ILE A 55 -2.41 11.63 7.22
C ILE A 55 -2.10 12.56 8.41
N VAL A 56 -1.59 12.01 9.52
CA VAL A 56 -1.26 12.77 10.73
C VAL A 56 -0.16 13.81 10.46
N PHE A 57 0.89 13.42 9.73
CA PHE A 57 1.98 14.32 9.34
C PHE A 57 1.52 15.41 8.38
N LEU A 58 0.70 15.10 7.37
CA LEU A 58 0.16 16.09 6.43
C LEU A 58 -0.74 17.14 7.10
N GLU A 59 -1.47 16.77 8.14
CA GLU A 59 -2.25 17.72 8.92
C GLU A 59 -1.34 18.72 9.65
N LYS A 60 -0.22 18.26 10.20
CA LYS A 60 0.74 19.08 10.96
C LYS A 60 1.79 19.80 10.11
N ALA A 61 2.02 19.37 8.87
CA ALA A 61 3.07 19.88 8.00
C ALA A 61 2.81 21.33 7.49
N ARG A 62 3.80 22.22 7.69
CA ARG A 62 3.98 23.48 6.93
C ARG A 62 4.49 23.17 5.51
N GLN A 63 4.30 24.08 4.56
CA GLN A 63 4.61 23.92 3.12
C GLN A 63 6.00 23.31 2.79
N GLN A 64 7.02 23.50 3.64
CA GLN A 64 8.37 22.93 3.44
C GLN A 64 8.44 21.40 3.65
N ALA A 65 7.54 20.80 4.42
CA ALA A 65 7.54 19.34 4.66
C ALA A 65 6.89 18.54 3.52
N THR A 66 6.27 19.21 2.54
CA THR A 66 5.63 18.60 1.37
C THR A 66 6.61 17.82 0.50
N GLY A 67 7.76 18.41 0.18
CA GLY A 67 8.79 17.75 -0.62
C GLY A 67 9.32 16.49 0.06
N LEU A 68 9.53 16.56 1.38
CA LEU A 68 10.02 15.45 2.19
C LEU A 68 8.99 14.30 2.24
N ILE A 69 7.69 14.60 2.36
CA ILE A 69 6.61 13.60 2.30
C ILE A 69 6.57 12.90 0.94
N LEU A 70 6.66 13.66 -0.16
CA LEU A 70 6.69 13.09 -1.51
C LEU A 70 7.93 12.22 -1.74
N SER A 71 9.10 12.66 -1.27
CA SER A 71 10.34 11.87 -1.34
C SER A 71 10.27 10.57 -0.53
N LEU A 72 9.64 10.58 0.65
CA LEU A 72 9.44 9.37 1.45
C LEU A 72 8.49 8.37 0.78
N VAL A 73 7.41 8.86 0.16
CA VAL A 73 6.49 8.00 -0.61
C VAL A 73 7.19 7.42 -1.82
N PHE A 74 7.98 8.22 -2.54
CA PHE A 74 8.76 7.74 -3.67
C PHE A 74 9.81 6.69 -3.27
N LEU A 75 10.51 6.90 -2.14
CA LEU A 75 11.46 5.91 -1.61
C LEU A 75 10.76 4.61 -1.24
N LYS A 76 9.59 4.68 -0.59
CA LYS A 76 8.74 3.52 -0.29
C LYS A 76 8.38 2.74 -1.57
N MET A 77 8.09 3.43 -2.68
CA MET A 77 7.82 2.80 -3.98
C MET A 77 9.02 2.04 -4.52
N ILE A 78 10.21 2.63 -4.48
CA ILE A 78 11.43 1.95 -4.92
C ILE A 78 11.67 0.69 -4.10
N VAL A 79 11.56 0.78 -2.77
CA VAL A 79 11.75 -0.37 -1.88
C VAL A 79 10.77 -1.49 -2.19
N ALA A 80 9.49 -1.16 -2.39
CA ALA A 80 8.47 -2.14 -2.75
C ALA A 80 8.75 -2.79 -4.11
N VAL A 81 9.12 -2.02 -5.13
CA VAL A 81 9.47 -2.56 -6.47
C VAL A 81 10.65 -3.52 -6.36
N VAL A 82 11.73 -3.13 -5.67
CA VAL A 82 12.92 -3.98 -5.48
C VAL A 82 12.55 -5.25 -4.74
N TYR A 83 11.76 -5.14 -3.66
CA TYR A 83 11.25 -6.29 -2.93
C TYR A 83 10.49 -7.24 -3.84
N PHE A 84 9.54 -6.74 -4.63
CA PHE A 84 8.75 -7.56 -5.53
C PHE A 84 9.60 -8.21 -6.63
N LEU A 85 10.58 -7.50 -7.21
CA LEU A 85 11.52 -8.07 -8.17
C LEU A 85 12.32 -9.24 -7.59
N LEU A 86 12.78 -9.12 -6.33
CA LEU A 86 13.50 -10.20 -5.65
C LEU A 86 12.61 -11.40 -5.34
N VAL A 87 11.35 -11.15 -4.99
CA VAL A 87 10.33 -12.18 -4.75
C VAL A 87 10.01 -12.88 -6.08
N PHE A 88 9.68 -12.15 -7.15
CA PHE A 88 9.39 -12.73 -8.47
C PHE A 88 10.52 -13.63 -9.00
N LYS A 89 11.78 -13.26 -8.74
CA LYS A 89 12.94 -14.06 -9.18
C LYS A 89 13.08 -15.39 -8.44
N ARG A 90 12.52 -15.52 -7.22
CA ARG A 90 12.73 -16.68 -6.33
C ARG A 90 11.59 -17.69 -6.32
N TYR A 91 10.42 -17.36 -6.84
CA TYR A 91 9.23 -18.16 -6.63
C TYR A 91 8.68 -18.80 -7.91
N ASP A 92 8.05 -19.96 -7.73
CA ASP A 92 7.46 -20.80 -8.77
C ASP A 92 6.23 -20.14 -9.43
N GLU A 93 5.77 -20.64 -10.58
CA GLU A 93 4.74 -19.96 -11.41
C GLU A 93 3.47 -19.56 -10.65
N MET A 94 2.94 -20.43 -9.77
CA MET A 94 1.75 -20.11 -8.95
C MET A 94 1.98 -18.94 -7.98
N LEU A 95 3.20 -18.81 -7.45
CA LEU A 95 3.57 -17.73 -6.52
C LEU A 95 3.92 -16.43 -7.27
N ILE A 96 4.23 -16.50 -8.56
CA ILE A 96 4.35 -15.31 -9.42
C ILE A 96 2.99 -14.61 -9.54
N TYR A 97 1.91 -15.34 -9.84
CA TYR A 97 0.57 -14.74 -9.92
C TYR A 97 0.17 -14.07 -8.59
N PHE A 98 0.54 -14.70 -7.47
CA PHE A 98 0.34 -14.13 -6.14
C PHE A 98 1.12 -12.83 -5.93
N THR A 99 2.43 -12.87 -6.19
CA THR A 99 3.32 -11.71 -6.05
C THR A 99 2.87 -10.57 -6.96
N PHE A 100 2.36 -10.90 -8.14
CA PHE A 100 1.81 -9.94 -9.11
C PHE A 100 0.52 -9.30 -8.63
N SER A 101 -0.40 -10.07 -8.04
CA SER A 101 -1.59 -9.51 -7.39
C SER A 101 -1.22 -8.54 -6.26
N PHE A 102 -0.18 -8.86 -5.49
CA PHE A 102 0.35 -7.99 -4.44
C PHE A 102 0.93 -6.69 -5.00
N PHE A 103 1.72 -6.81 -6.06
CA PHE A 103 2.31 -5.67 -6.75
C PHE A 103 1.22 -4.74 -7.34
N ILE A 104 0.17 -5.30 -7.94
CA ILE A 104 -0.96 -4.51 -8.45
C ILE A 104 -1.70 -3.82 -7.29
N SER A 105 -2.04 -4.55 -6.23
CA SER A 105 -2.68 -3.98 -5.03
C SER A 105 -1.84 -2.84 -4.45
N TYR A 106 -0.51 -3.00 -4.41
CA TYR A 106 0.41 -1.95 -4.01
C TYR A 106 0.32 -0.71 -4.91
N LEU A 107 0.43 -0.88 -6.24
CA LEU A 107 0.39 0.22 -7.20
C LEU A 107 -0.92 0.99 -7.10
N ILE A 108 -2.05 0.29 -6.99
CA ILE A 108 -3.37 0.91 -6.79
C ILE A 108 -3.36 1.72 -5.51
N PHE A 109 -2.90 1.13 -4.40
CA PHE A 109 -2.82 1.79 -3.11
C PHE A 109 -1.97 3.06 -3.16
N THR A 110 -0.78 2.98 -3.74
CA THR A 110 0.13 4.12 -3.86
C THR A 110 -0.42 5.21 -4.78
N THR A 111 -1.12 4.86 -5.86
CA THR A 111 -1.78 5.84 -6.72
C THR A 111 -2.81 6.64 -5.94
N PHE A 112 -3.62 5.97 -5.11
CA PHE A 112 -4.57 6.65 -4.22
C PHE A 112 -3.87 7.48 -3.12
N GLU A 113 -2.78 6.98 -2.55
CA GLU A 113 -1.96 7.69 -1.55
C GLU A 113 -1.38 8.99 -2.14
N VAL A 114 -0.80 8.93 -3.35
CA VAL A 114 -0.30 10.11 -4.08
C VAL A 114 -1.42 11.07 -4.43
N ALA A 115 -2.56 10.59 -4.94
CA ALA A 115 -3.72 11.42 -5.23
C ALA A 115 -4.24 12.14 -3.96
N PHE A 116 -4.24 11.46 -2.82
CA PHE A 116 -4.59 12.04 -1.52
C PHE A 116 -3.63 13.16 -1.13
N ILE A 117 -2.31 12.91 -1.25
CA ILE A 117 -1.26 13.89 -0.96
C ILE A 117 -1.45 15.14 -1.83
N VAL A 118 -1.49 14.97 -3.16
CA VAL A 118 -1.63 16.08 -4.12
C VAL A 118 -2.88 16.90 -3.83
N ARG A 119 -4.03 16.24 -3.58
CA ARG A 119 -5.29 16.93 -3.27
C ARG A 119 -5.21 17.72 -1.96
N LYS A 120 -4.55 17.19 -0.94
CA LYS A 120 -4.36 17.88 0.36
C LYS A 120 -3.42 19.08 0.24
N LEU A 121 -2.39 18.99 -0.60
CA LEU A 121 -1.44 20.07 -0.86
C LEU A 121 -2.08 21.22 -1.63
N ASN A 122 -2.80 20.92 -2.71
CA ASN A 122 -3.48 21.94 -3.52
C ASN A 122 -4.60 22.68 -2.78
N LYS A 123 -5.16 22.09 -1.71
CA LYS A 123 -6.18 22.75 -0.85
C LYS A 123 -5.59 23.66 0.24
N LYS A 124 -4.28 23.59 0.48
CA LYS A 124 -3.57 24.45 1.45
C LYS A 124 -2.93 25.68 0.80
N GLN A 125 -2.89 25.73 -0.53
CA GLN A 125 -2.62 26.94 -1.34
C GLN A 125 -3.91 27.73 -1.50
#